data_AF-A0A6C0FAW7-F1
#
_entry.id   AF-A0A6C0FAW7-F1
#
_cell.length_a   1.000
_cell.length_b   1.000
_cell.length_c   1.000
_cell.angle_alpha   90.00
_cell.angle_beta   90.00
_cell.angle_gamma   90.00
#
_symmetry.space_group_name_H-M   'P 1'
#
loop_
_entity.id
_entity.type
_entity.pdbx_description
1 polymer ?
#
loop_
_entity_poly.entity_id
_entity_poly.type
_entity_poly.pdbx_seq_one_letter_code
_entity_poly.pdbx_strand_id
1 'polypeptide(L)'
;MLALIFDVETTGLPKKRKADIFDFENWPHVVQISWLIFNVTNGKIISINDHVIRLQEWKTIPEEASKIHGITNDIMREKGENIIDILNKFNNDLMECQIMVAHNIEFDKTIIGVESLRWLDYNIFDNYNNMKYCTMRRSRKIKKKWMKLVDLHEHLFKTIPQNLHNSLIDVFVCFRCFCKLYYNSDPLLNDKFSDKSWQKNKDFENIYNDILCN
;
A
#
# COMPACT_ATOMS: atom_id res chain seq x y z
N MET A 1 3.96 17.95 7.65
CA MET A 1 4.25 17.22 6.41
C MET A 1 3.47 15.93 6.41
N LEU A 2 2.70 15.69 5.36
CA LEU A 2 1.87 14.50 5.17
C LEU A 2 2.60 13.49 4.28
N ALA A 3 2.61 12.24 4.72
CA ALA A 3 3.10 11.10 3.96
C ALA A 3 1.93 10.15 3.69
N LEU A 4 1.70 9.82 2.42
CA LEU A 4 0.78 8.77 1.99
C LEU A 4 1.57 7.48 1.81
N ILE A 5 1.17 6.43 2.52
CA ILE A 5 1.75 5.09 2.41
C ILE A 5 0.69 4.17 1.84
N PHE A 6 0.99 3.47 0.75
CA PHE A 6 0.02 2.66 0.02
C PHE A 6 0.60 1.34 -0.47
N ASP A 7 -0.31 0.40 -0.76
CA ASP A 7 -0.04 -0.91 -1.34
C ASP A 7 -1.31 -1.39 -2.09
N VAL A 8 -1.14 -2.33 -3.03
CA VAL A 8 -2.24 -2.90 -3.82
C VAL A 8 -2.11 -4.40 -3.98
N GLU A 9 -3.23 -5.09 -3.82
CA GLU A 9 -3.36 -6.49 -4.25
C GLU A 9 -3.99 -6.54 -5.63
N THR A 10 -3.62 -7.55 -6.41
CA THR A 10 -4.05 -7.66 -7.82
C THR A 10 -4.48 -9.07 -8.19
N THR A 11 -5.19 -9.21 -9.31
CA THR A 11 -5.58 -10.52 -9.87
C THR A 11 -4.42 -11.41 -10.32
N GLY A 12 -3.17 -10.99 -10.13
CA GLY A 12 -1.97 -11.73 -10.51
C GLY A 12 -0.81 -10.81 -10.91
N LEU A 13 0.17 -11.34 -11.63
CA LEU A 13 1.30 -10.56 -12.12
C LEU A 13 1.09 -10.12 -13.58
N PRO A 14 1.74 -9.03 -14.02
CA PRO A 14 1.70 -8.65 -15.42
C PRO A 14 2.31 -9.74 -16.30
N LYS A 15 1.69 -10.01 -17.46
CA LYS A 15 2.17 -11.03 -18.43
C LYS A 15 3.61 -10.75 -18.87
N LYS A 16 3.96 -9.46 -19.04
CA LYS A 16 5.28 -8.93 -19.34
C LYS A 16 5.57 -7.75 -18.42
N ARG A 17 6.72 -7.78 -17.75
CA ARG A 17 7.15 -6.73 -16.80
C ARG A 17 7.49 -5.37 -17.43
N LYS A 18 7.75 -5.33 -18.74
CA LYS A 18 8.14 -4.11 -19.48
C LYS A 18 7.18 -3.84 -20.64
N ALA A 19 5.91 -4.18 -20.48
CA ALA A 19 4.89 -3.82 -21.47
C ALA A 19 4.62 -2.32 -21.45
N ASP A 20 4.00 -1.83 -22.52
CA ASP A 20 3.43 -0.50 -22.56
C ASP A 20 2.32 -0.36 -21.51
N ILE A 21 2.17 0.80 -20.89
CA ILE A 21 1.11 1.06 -19.89
C ILE A 21 -0.29 1.07 -20.53
N PHE A 22 -0.38 1.30 -21.84
CA PHE A 22 -1.63 1.20 -22.61
C PHE A 22 -1.99 -0.22 -23.04
N ASP A 23 -1.10 -1.21 -22.84
CA ASP A 23 -1.42 -2.64 -23.06
C ASP A 23 -2.23 -3.17 -21.87
N PHE A 24 -3.48 -2.74 -21.75
CA PHE A 24 -4.33 -3.01 -20.58
C PHE A 24 -4.57 -4.50 -20.31
N GLU A 25 -4.44 -5.36 -21.33
CA GLU A 25 -4.58 -6.82 -21.19
C GLU A 25 -3.31 -7.49 -20.65
N ASN A 26 -2.16 -6.80 -20.68
CA ASN A 26 -0.94 -7.27 -20.04
C ASN A 26 -0.99 -7.12 -18.52
N TRP A 27 -1.61 -6.04 -18.03
CA TRP A 27 -1.59 -5.64 -16.63
C TRP A 27 -2.76 -6.27 -15.86
N PRO A 28 -2.52 -6.75 -14.63
CA PRO A 28 -3.57 -7.32 -13.79
C PRO A 28 -4.56 -6.23 -13.35
N HIS A 29 -5.67 -6.65 -12.75
CA HIS A 29 -6.62 -5.72 -12.12
C HIS A 29 -6.32 -5.57 -10.64
N VAL A 30 -6.53 -4.38 -10.09
CA VAL A 30 -6.53 -4.16 -8.64
C VAL A 30 -7.74 -4.86 -8.03
N VAL A 31 -7.50 -5.61 -6.95
CA VAL A 31 -8.55 -6.27 -6.15
C VAL A 31 -8.66 -5.69 -4.75
N GLN A 32 -7.56 -5.11 -4.24
CA GLN A 32 -7.52 -4.36 -2.99
C GLN A 32 -6.60 -3.17 -3.17
N ILE A 33 -6.97 -2.02 -2.62
CA ILE A 33 -6.10 -0.87 -2.46
C ILE A 33 -6.27 -0.32 -1.06
N SER A 34 -5.14 -0.16 -0.37
CA SER A 34 -5.13 0.43 0.97
C SER A 34 -4.11 1.55 1.01
N TRP A 35 -4.41 2.57 1.81
CA TRP A 35 -3.45 3.62 2.10
C TRP A 35 -3.71 4.25 3.46
N LEU A 36 -2.66 4.80 4.05
CA LEU A 36 -2.76 5.65 5.22
C LEU A 36 -2.07 6.99 4.98
N ILE A 37 -2.59 8.04 5.61
CA ILE A 37 -1.98 9.36 5.62
C ILE A 37 -1.41 9.61 7.01
N PHE A 38 -0.11 9.87 7.07
CA PHE A 38 0.60 10.16 8.31
C PHE A 38 1.11 11.59 8.34
N ASN A 39 0.76 12.33 9.39
CA ASN A 39 1.30 13.65 9.66
C ASN A 39 2.54 13.54 10.54
N VAL A 40 3.69 13.70 9.90
CA VAL A 40 5.01 13.60 10.52
C VAL A 40 5.24 14.69 11.57
N THR A 41 4.61 15.86 11.40
CA THR A 41 4.87 17.02 12.27
C THR A 41 4.33 16.82 13.68
N ASN A 42 3.18 16.14 13.79
CA ASN A 42 2.51 15.91 15.08
C ASN A 42 2.38 14.42 15.44
N GLY A 43 2.93 13.51 14.63
CA GLY A 43 2.94 12.08 14.90
C GLY A 43 1.57 11.40 14.75
N LYS A 44 0.65 11.97 13.96
CA LYS A 44 -0.74 11.48 13.86
C LYS A 44 -1.02 10.77 12.54
N ILE A 45 -1.70 9.63 12.61
CA ILE A 45 -2.36 9.02 11.46
C ILE A 45 -3.65 9.79 11.19
N ILE A 46 -3.71 10.47 10.06
CA ILE A 46 -4.83 11.32 9.65
C ILE A 46 -5.97 10.47 9.10
N SER A 47 -5.68 9.45 8.31
CA SER A 47 -6.66 8.54 7.73
C SER A 47 -6.03 7.17 7.46
N ILE A 48 -6.88 6.15 7.47
CA ILE A 48 -6.61 4.78 7.06
C ILE A 48 -7.77 4.42 6.14
N ASN A 49 -7.47 3.99 4.93
CA ASN A 49 -8.44 3.61 3.92
C ASN A 49 -8.08 2.21 3.42
N ASP A 50 -9.06 1.34 3.29
CA ASP A 50 -8.91 -0.05 2.89
C ASP A 50 -10.13 -0.46 2.06
N HIS A 51 -9.91 -0.75 0.78
CA HIS A 51 -10.98 -0.91 -0.18
C HIS A 51 -10.75 -2.17 -1.02
N VAL A 52 -11.73 -3.07 -1.00
CA VAL A 52 -11.83 -4.16 -1.98
C VAL A 52 -12.45 -3.58 -3.25
N ILE A 53 -11.94 -3.94 -4.42
CA ILE A 53 -12.40 -3.40 -5.70
C ILE A 53 -13.30 -4.41 -6.39
N ARG A 54 -14.50 -3.97 -6.79
CA ARG A 54 -15.41 -4.78 -7.61
C ARG A 54 -14.93 -4.77 -9.06
N LEU A 55 -14.55 -5.95 -9.56
CA LEU A 55 -14.24 -6.17 -10.97
C LEU A 55 -15.51 -6.18 -11.82
N GLN A 56 -15.37 -6.03 -13.14
CA GLN A 56 -16.46 -6.18 -14.09
C GLN A 56 -17.11 -7.59 -13.98
N GLU A 57 -18.38 -7.70 -14.36
CA GLU A 57 -19.17 -8.93 -14.22
C GLU A 57 -18.52 -10.16 -14.88
N TRP A 58 -17.87 -9.97 -16.04
CA TRP A 58 -17.20 -11.05 -16.77
C TRP A 58 -15.76 -11.34 -16.30
N LYS A 59 -15.22 -10.60 -15.33
CA LYS A 59 -13.89 -10.83 -14.76
C LYS A 59 -13.99 -11.45 -13.37
N THR A 60 -13.09 -12.37 -13.08
CA THR A 60 -12.96 -13.04 -11.78
C THR A 60 -11.54 -12.94 -11.26
N ILE A 61 -11.38 -13.02 -9.94
CA ILE A 61 -10.09 -13.20 -9.28
C ILE A 61 -9.66 -14.66 -9.48
N PRO A 62 -8.49 -14.94 -10.07
CA PRO A 62 -7.94 -16.29 -10.16
C PRO A 62 -7.74 -16.93 -8.79
N GLU A 63 -7.91 -18.24 -8.69
CA GLU A 63 -7.80 -18.97 -7.41
C GLU A 63 -6.40 -18.83 -6.80
N GLU A 64 -5.35 -18.81 -7.63
CA GLU A 64 -3.97 -18.62 -7.16
C GLU A 64 -3.75 -17.25 -6.54
N ALA A 65 -4.36 -16.19 -7.10
CA ALA A 65 -4.31 -14.85 -6.51
C ALA A 65 -5.11 -14.82 -5.20
N SER A 66 -6.33 -15.37 -5.21
CA SER A 66 -7.17 -15.44 -4.01
C SER A 66 -6.52 -16.22 -2.87
N LYS A 67 -5.71 -17.26 -3.14
CA LYS A 67 -4.94 -17.99 -2.13
C LYS A 67 -3.82 -17.17 -1.50
N ILE A 68 -3.30 -16.19 -2.24
CA ILE A 68 -2.23 -15.30 -1.77
C ILE A 68 -2.83 -14.20 -0.88
N HIS A 69 -3.83 -13.47 -1.39
CA HIS A 69 -4.34 -12.27 -0.71
C HIS A 69 -5.66 -12.47 0.06
N GLY A 70 -6.27 -13.66 -0.01
CA GLY A 70 -7.46 -14.02 0.76
C GLY A 70 -8.79 -13.41 0.28
N ILE A 71 -8.80 -12.64 -0.81
CA ILE A 71 -10.03 -12.04 -1.37
C ILE A 71 -10.62 -12.99 -2.40
N THR A 72 -11.72 -13.64 -2.04
CA THR A 72 -12.46 -14.51 -2.94
C THR A 72 -13.32 -13.71 -3.91
N ASN A 73 -13.81 -14.36 -4.97
CA ASN A 73 -14.80 -13.74 -5.86
C ASN A 73 -16.07 -13.31 -5.09
N ASP A 74 -16.51 -14.09 -4.10
CA ASP A 74 -17.67 -13.73 -3.28
C ASP A 74 -17.42 -12.45 -2.47
N ILE A 75 -16.26 -12.34 -1.81
CA ILE A 75 -15.87 -11.11 -1.08
C ILE A 75 -15.81 -9.93 -2.04
N MET A 76 -15.18 -10.11 -3.21
CA MET A 76 -15.06 -9.06 -4.22
C MET A 76 -16.42 -8.61 -4.76
N ARG A 77 -17.38 -9.53 -4.92
CA ARG A 77 -18.74 -9.18 -5.36
C ARG A 77 -19.54 -8.50 -4.25
N GLU A 78 -19.50 -9.03 -3.03
CA GLU A 78 -20.28 -8.51 -1.89
C GLU A 78 -19.76 -7.14 -1.42
N LYS A 79 -18.45 -7.04 -1.16
CA LYS A 79 -17.82 -5.88 -0.52
C LYS A 79 -17.11 -4.94 -1.49
N GLY A 80 -16.94 -5.35 -2.75
CA GLY A 80 -16.19 -4.57 -3.72
C GLY A 80 -16.83 -3.23 -4.02
N GLU A 81 -15.99 -2.21 -4.08
CA GLU A 81 -16.33 -0.82 -4.42
C GLU A 81 -15.94 -0.49 -5.86
N ASN A 82 -16.51 0.59 -6.40
CA ASN A 82 -16.24 1.02 -7.76
C ASN A 82 -14.82 1.62 -7.86
N ILE A 83 -14.01 1.11 -8.79
CA ILE A 83 -12.62 1.54 -8.98
C ILE A 83 -12.49 3.04 -9.31
N ILE A 84 -13.43 3.66 -10.04
CA ILE A 84 -13.40 5.08 -10.39
C ILE A 84 -13.49 5.93 -9.11
N ASP A 85 -14.42 5.60 -8.22
CA ASP A 85 -14.62 6.32 -6.96
C ASP A 85 -13.38 6.22 -6.07
N ILE A 86 -12.79 5.01 -6.00
CA ILE A 86 -11.60 4.76 -5.18
C ILE A 86 -10.36 5.45 -5.77
N LEU A 87 -10.16 5.44 -7.09
CA LEU A 87 -9.05 6.15 -7.74
C LEU A 87 -9.16 7.66 -7.52
N ASN A 88 -10.37 8.24 -7.64
CA ASN A 88 -10.60 9.66 -7.37
C ASN A 88 -10.31 10.00 -5.90
N LYS A 89 -10.78 9.17 -4.97
CA LYS A 89 -10.53 9.33 -3.53
C LYS A 89 -9.03 9.25 -3.22
N PHE A 90 -8.33 8.25 -3.76
CA PHE A 90 -6.88 8.09 -3.61
C PHE A 90 -6.13 9.28 -4.19
N ASN A 91 -6.51 9.76 -5.38
CA ASN A 91 -5.87 10.91 -6.03
C ASN A 91 -6.04 12.19 -5.19
N ASN A 92 -7.23 12.45 -4.66
CA ASN A 92 -7.47 13.60 -3.77
C ASN A 92 -6.56 13.54 -2.53
N ASP A 93 -6.49 12.39 -1.86
CA ASP A 93 -5.62 12.18 -0.70
C ASP A 93 -4.12 12.30 -1.07
N LEU A 94 -3.73 11.80 -2.24
CA LEU A 94 -2.35 11.86 -2.75
C LEU A 94 -1.89 13.29 -3.00
N MET A 95 -2.75 14.14 -3.58
CA MET A 95 -2.37 15.52 -3.94
C MET A 95 -2.14 16.41 -2.72
N GLU A 96 -2.72 16.08 -1.57
CA GLU A 96 -2.47 16.76 -0.29
C GLU A 96 -1.14 16.35 0.37
N CYS A 97 -0.54 15.24 -0.08
CA CYS A 97 0.63 14.65 0.54
C CYS A 97 1.95 15.10 -0.10
N GLN A 98 2.97 15.37 0.73
CA GLN A 98 4.31 15.78 0.28
C GLN A 98 5.24 14.58 0.06
N ILE A 99 4.91 13.41 0.60
CA ILE A 99 5.67 12.18 0.40
C ILE A 99 4.71 11.05 0.04
N MET A 100 5.03 10.32 -1.02
CA MET A 100 4.38 9.09 -1.41
C MET A 100 5.34 7.94 -1.11
N VAL A 101 4.86 6.93 -0.39
CA VAL A 101 5.65 5.81 0.11
C VAL A 101 4.99 4.50 -0.27
N ALA A 102 5.78 3.55 -0.76
CA ALA A 102 5.36 2.16 -0.94
C ALA A 102 6.58 1.25 -0.83
N HIS A 103 6.35 -0.04 -0.64
CA HIS A 103 7.47 -0.98 -0.58
C HIS A 103 8.11 -1.14 -1.95
N ASN A 104 7.32 -1.50 -2.96
CA ASN A 104 7.74 -1.63 -4.34
C ASN A 104 7.10 -0.56 -5.22
N ILE A 105 7.34 0.72 -4.88
CA ILE A 105 6.64 1.86 -5.48
C ILE A 105 6.55 1.88 -7.01
N GLU A 106 7.53 1.33 -7.73
CA GLU A 106 7.45 1.30 -9.20
C GLU A 106 6.37 0.32 -9.67
N PHE A 107 6.22 -0.83 -9.02
CA PHE A 107 5.14 -1.78 -9.31
C PHE A 107 3.79 -1.18 -8.94
N ASP A 108 3.62 -0.75 -7.69
CA ASP A 108 2.32 -0.28 -7.16
C ASP A 108 1.82 0.95 -7.94
N LYS A 109 2.71 1.92 -8.20
CA LYS A 109 2.40 3.11 -9.00
C LYS A 109 2.06 2.75 -10.44
N THR A 110 2.74 1.77 -11.04
CA THR A 110 2.40 1.34 -12.40
C THR A 110 1.02 0.69 -12.45
N ILE A 111 0.68 -0.18 -11.49
CA ILE A 111 -0.65 -0.80 -11.42
C ILE A 111 -1.75 0.26 -11.29
N ILE A 112 -1.63 1.17 -10.31
CA ILE A 112 -2.62 2.24 -10.12
C ILE A 112 -2.66 3.17 -11.34
N GLY A 113 -1.52 3.48 -11.95
CA GLY A 113 -1.45 4.31 -13.16
C GLY A 113 -2.15 3.65 -14.36
N VAL A 114 -2.02 2.34 -14.52
CA VAL A 114 -2.73 1.59 -15.56
C VAL A 114 -4.24 1.56 -15.28
N GLU A 115 -4.69 1.31 -14.05
CA GLU A 115 -6.11 1.43 -13.71
C GLU A 115 -6.64 2.86 -13.96
N SER A 116 -5.84 3.88 -13.66
CA SER A 116 -6.22 5.27 -13.93
C SER A 116 -6.40 5.52 -15.42
N LEU A 117 -5.47 5.06 -16.27
CA LEU A 117 -5.62 5.16 -17.72
C LEU A 117 -6.79 4.34 -18.26
N ARG A 118 -7.09 3.20 -17.64
CA ARG A 118 -8.19 2.31 -18.03
C ARG A 118 -9.57 2.92 -17.74
N TRP A 119 -9.68 3.76 -16.71
CA TRP A 119 -10.98 4.19 -16.17
C TRP A 119 -11.21 5.70 -16.11
N LEU A 120 -10.15 6.50 -16.09
CA LEU A 120 -10.21 7.96 -15.94
C LEU A 120 -9.67 8.70 -17.16
N ASP A 121 -9.10 8.01 -18.15
CA ASP A 121 -8.44 8.57 -19.34
C ASP A 121 -7.20 9.44 -19.04
N TYR A 122 -6.67 9.40 -17.82
CA TYR A 122 -5.39 10.03 -17.45
C TYR A 122 -4.71 9.23 -16.35
N ASN A 123 -3.39 9.42 -16.18
CA ASN A 123 -2.64 8.81 -15.09
C ASN A 123 -2.58 9.77 -13.90
N ILE A 124 -3.15 9.37 -12.75
CA ILE A 124 -3.22 10.21 -11.55
C ILE A 124 -1.84 10.67 -11.06
N PHE A 125 -0.77 9.94 -11.39
CA PHE A 125 0.59 10.30 -10.98
C PHE A 125 1.28 11.33 -11.86
N ASP A 126 0.70 11.69 -13.02
CA ASP A 126 1.31 12.67 -13.95
C ASP A 126 1.45 14.05 -13.30
N ASN A 127 0.52 14.40 -12.40
CA ASN A 127 0.53 15.67 -11.67
C ASN A 127 1.24 15.59 -10.30
N TYR A 128 1.69 14.41 -9.88
CA TYR A 128 2.34 14.20 -8.58
C TYR A 128 3.86 14.41 -8.68
N ASN A 129 4.29 15.65 -8.43
CA ASN A 129 5.70 16.07 -8.47
C ASN A 129 6.44 16.01 -7.12
N ASN A 130 5.72 15.64 -6.06
CA ASN A 130 6.26 15.55 -4.71
C ASN A 130 7.17 14.32 -4.52
N MET A 131 7.76 14.22 -3.32
CA MET A 131 8.76 13.20 -3.00
C MET A 131 8.18 11.79 -3.09
N LYS A 132 9.00 10.86 -3.60
CA LYS A 132 8.68 9.43 -3.70
C LYS A 132 9.69 8.63 -2.88
N TYR A 133 9.22 7.71 -2.03
CA TYR A 133 10.07 6.92 -1.13
C TYR A 133 9.75 5.43 -1.24
N CYS A 134 10.68 4.67 -1.83
CA CYS A 134 10.57 3.22 -1.95
C CYS A 134 11.37 2.52 -0.85
N THR A 135 10.70 1.83 0.08
CA THR A 135 11.40 1.14 1.18
C THR A 135 12.22 -0.05 0.67
N MET A 136 11.78 -0.75 -0.38
CA MET A 136 12.57 -1.80 -1.04
C MET A 136 13.89 -1.26 -1.61
N ARG A 137 13.88 -0.13 -2.34
CA ARG A 137 15.12 0.48 -2.86
C ARG A 137 16.05 0.93 -1.73
N ARG A 138 15.48 1.38 -0.61
CA ARG A 138 16.25 1.83 0.56
C ARG A 138 16.91 0.67 1.30
N SER A 139 16.28 -0.51 1.33
CA SER A 139 16.89 -1.74 1.86
C SER A 139 18.23 -2.10 1.20
N ARG A 140 18.42 -1.73 -0.08
CA ARG A 140 19.69 -1.93 -0.80
C ARG A 140 20.86 -1.21 -0.16
N LYS A 141 20.63 -0.04 0.46
CA LYS A 141 21.69 0.69 1.15
C LYS A 141 22.18 -0.03 2.41
N ILE A 142 21.37 -0.94 2.95
CA ILE A 142 21.65 -1.69 4.18
C ILE A 142 22.39 -2.99 3.86
N LYS A 143 21.84 -3.80 2.95
CA LYS A 143 22.34 -5.17 2.66
C LYS A 143 22.86 -5.37 1.23
N LYS A 144 23.03 -4.30 0.45
CA LYS A 144 23.39 -4.34 -0.98
C LYS A 144 22.44 -5.14 -1.89
N LYS A 145 21.29 -5.59 -1.37
CA LYS A 145 20.23 -6.30 -2.09
C LYS A 145 18.86 -5.66 -1.85
N TRP A 146 17.93 -5.83 -2.78
CA TRP A 146 16.52 -5.56 -2.52
C TRP A 146 15.96 -6.64 -1.62
N MET A 147 15.33 -6.23 -0.52
CA MET A 147 14.70 -7.11 0.46
C MET A 147 13.20 -7.11 0.23
N LYS A 148 12.56 -8.26 0.43
CA LYS A 148 11.08 -8.31 0.53
C LYS A 148 10.63 -7.52 1.76
N LEU A 149 9.34 -7.18 1.82
CA LEU A 149 8.79 -6.40 2.93
C LEU A 149 9.00 -7.10 4.27
N VAL A 150 8.70 -8.40 4.31
CA VAL A 150 8.94 -9.28 5.48
C VAL A 150 10.40 -9.27 5.92
N ASP A 151 11.34 -9.47 4.98
CA ASP A 151 12.77 -9.52 5.28
C ASP A 151 13.27 -8.18 5.82
N LEU A 152 12.77 -7.07 5.25
CA LEU A 152 13.12 -5.72 5.67
C LEU A 152 12.60 -5.46 7.08
N HIS A 153 11.36 -5.82 7.35
CA HIS A 153 10.76 -5.68 8.68
C HIS A 153 11.51 -6.51 9.73
N GLU A 154 11.73 -7.80 9.46
CA GLU A 154 12.49 -8.69 10.35
C GLU A 154 13.89 -8.14 10.62
N HIS A 155 14.55 -7.60 9.58
CA HIS A 155 15.86 -7.00 9.75
C HIS A 155 15.86 -5.80 10.71
N LEU A 156 14.86 -4.92 10.58
CA LEU A 156 14.74 -3.66 11.33
C LEU A 156 14.25 -3.87 12.77
N PHE A 157 13.34 -4.82 13.00
CA PHE A 157 12.60 -4.96 14.26
C PHE A 157 12.75 -6.31 14.96
N LYS A 158 13.40 -7.29 14.32
CA LYS A 158 13.60 -8.66 14.87
C LYS A 158 12.30 -9.42 15.14
N THR A 159 11.24 -9.05 14.42
CA THR A 159 9.91 -9.65 14.49
C THR A 159 9.39 -9.88 13.07
N ILE A 160 8.64 -10.96 12.87
CA ILE A 160 8.06 -11.32 11.57
C ILE A 160 6.57 -11.00 11.62
N PRO A 161 6.05 -10.13 10.73
CA PRO A 161 4.62 -9.86 10.66
C PRO A 161 3.91 -11.00 9.93
N GLN A 162 2.74 -11.37 10.41
CA GLN A 162 1.83 -12.34 9.80
C GLN A 162 0.83 -11.66 8.86
N ASN A 163 0.10 -12.46 8.07
CA ASN A 163 -0.97 -12.00 7.18
C ASN A 163 -0.54 -10.94 6.16
N LEU A 164 0.71 -11.03 5.70
CA LEU A 164 1.18 -10.28 4.52
C LEU A 164 0.41 -10.74 3.27
N HIS A 165 0.45 -9.92 2.23
CA HIS A 165 -0.44 -10.03 1.05
C HIS A 165 -1.89 -9.63 1.34
N ASN A 166 -2.10 -8.84 2.39
CA ASN A 166 -3.29 -8.02 2.56
C ASN A 166 -2.80 -6.58 2.49
N SER A 167 -3.31 -5.77 1.55
CA SER A 167 -2.70 -4.46 1.28
C SER A 167 -2.74 -3.53 2.50
N LEU A 168 -3.70 -3.66 3.42
CA LEU A 168 -3.73 -2.86 4.64
C LEU A 168 -2.60 -3.25 5.60
N ILE A 169 -2.38 -4.56 5.78
CA ILE A 169 -1.29 -5.07 6.60
C ILE A 169 0.06 -4.66 5.99
N ASP A 170 0.21 -4.79 4.68
CA ASP A 170 1.42 -4.40 3.96
C ASP A 170 1.68 -2.90 4.06
N VAL A 171 0.63 -2.06 4.00
CA VAL A 171 0.72 -0.61 4.28
C VAL A 171 1.22 -0.33 5.68
N PHE A 172 0.71 -1.03 6.70
CA PHE A 172 1.14 -0.84 8.08
C PHE A 172 2.60 -1.24 8.26
N VAL A 173 2.99 -2.41 7.74
CA VAL A 173 4.37 -2.90 7.80
C VAL A 173 5.31 -1.95 7.06
N CYS A 174 4.91 -1.47 5.88
CA CYS A 174 5.63 -0.48 5.10
C CYS A 174 5.77 0.85 5.85
N PHE A 175 4.72 1.34 6.51
CA PHE A 175 4.73 2.56 7.31
C PHE A 175 5.72 2.46 8.48
N ARG A 176 5.70 1.36 9.24
CA ARG A 176 6.67 1.14 10.33
C ARG A 176 8.11 1.14 9.79
N CYS A 177 8.35 0.42 8.69
CA CYS A 177 9.66 0.41 8.01
C CYS A 177 10.08 1.81 7.54
N PHE A 178 9.16 2.59 6.96
CA PHE A 178 9.41 3.96 6.50
C PHE A 178 9.82 4.87 7.66
N CYS A 179 9.07 4.86 8.77
CA CYS A 179 9.41 5.63 9.96
C CYS A 179 10.81 5.29 10.48
N LYS A 180 11.16 3.99 10.51
CA LYS A 180 12.49 3.55 10.95
C LYS A 180 13.60 3.94 9.98
N LEU A 181 13.39 3.81 8.67
CA LEU A 181 14.40 4.10 7.66
C LEU A 181 14.62 5.60 7.43
N TYR A 182 13.57 6.41 7.57
CA TYR A 182 13.61 7.84 7.25
C TYR A 182 13.84 8.71 8.50
N TYR A 183 13.17 8.40 9.60
CA TYR A 183 13.25 9.17 10.85
C TYR A 183 14.03 8.48 11.97
N ASN A 184 14.54 7.26 11.74
CA ASN A 184 15.14 6.42 12.78
C ASN A 184 14.22 6.21 14.00
N SER A 185 12.91 6.17 13.78
CA SER A 185 11.91 6.04 14.84
C SER A 185 10.99 4.85 14.59
N ASP A 186 10.63 4.13 15.66
CA ASP A 186 9.60 3.09 15.63
C ASP A 186 8.27 3.70 16.09
N PRO A 187 7.24 3.78 15.21
CA PRO A 187 5.95 4.38 15.55
C PRO A 187 5.15 3.57 16.60
N LEU A 188 5.57 2.35 16.95
CA LEU A 188 4.94 1.59 18.05
C LEU A 188 5.55 1.91 19.43
N LEU A 189 6.81 2.36 19.47
CA LEU A 189 7.53 2.54 20.73
C LEU A 189 7.80 4.01 21.08
N ASN A 190 7.77 4.90 20.08
CA ASN A 190 8.18 6.29 20.26
C ASN A 190 6.98 7.25 20.25
N ASP A 191 6.75 7.92 21.38
CA ASP A 191 5.66 8.88 21.57
C ASP A 191 5.72 10.07 20.58
N LYS A 192 6.89 10.38 19.99
CA LYS A 192 7.02 11.42 18.95
C LYS A 192 6.27 11.07 17.66
N PHE A 193 6.09 9.77 17.38
CA PHE A 193 5.40 9.24 16.20
C PHE A 193 4.12 8.48 16.59
N SER A 194 3.77 8.50 17.88
CA SER A 194 2.64 7.81 18.49
C SER A 194 1.94 8.76 19.46
N ASP A 195 1.02 9.59 18.96
CA ASP A 195 0.07 10.27 19.85
C ASP A 195 -0.91 9.22 20.37
N LYS A 196 -0.61 8.67 21.55
CA LYS A 196 -1.43 7.66 22.24
C LYS A 196 -2.83 8.15 22.61
N SER A 197 -3.11 9.46 22.55
CA SER A 197 -4.48 9.97 22.72
C SER A 197 -5.29 9.93 21.43
N TRP A 198 -4.63 9.82 20.26
CA TRP A 198 -5.26 9.88 18.97
C TRP A 198 -5.81 8.52 18.54
N GLN A 199 -7.12 8.45 18.28
CA GLN A 199 -7.81 7.18 18.04
C GLN A 199 -7.20 6.35 16.90
N LYS A 200 -6.87 6.98 15.76
CA LYS A 200 -6.30 6.25 14.60
C LYS A 200 -4.90 5.68 14.87
N ASN A 201 -4.13 6.30 15.78
CA ASN A 201 -2.86 5.74 16.20
C ASN A 201 -3.08 4.48 17.05
N LYS A 202 -4.10 4.48 17.91
CA LYS A 202 -4.52 3.28 18.66
C LYS A 202 -5.03 2.18 17.74
N ASP A 203 -5.84 2.53 16.74
CA ASP A 203 -6.36 1.56 15.77
C ASP A 203 -5.21 0.88 15.01
N PHE A 204 -4.22 1.66 14.56
CA PHE A 204 -2.98 1.13 14.00
C PHE A 204 -2.25 0.22 14.98
N GLU A 205 -2.00 0.67 16.22
CA GLU A 205 -1.28 -0.13 17.23
C GLU A 205 -1.97 -1.45 17.54
N ASN A 206 -3.31 -1.45 17.71
CA ASN A 206 -4.09 -2.64 18.00
C ASN A 206 -3.98 -3.66 16.86
N ILE A 207 -4.26 -3.24 15.62
CA ILE A 207 -4.14 -4.12 14.44
C ILE A 207 -2.69 -4.59 14.28
N TYR A 208 -1.72 -3.73 14.54
CA TYR A 208 -0.31 -4.08 14.42
C TYR A 208 0.11 -5.15 15.44
N ASN A 209 -0.41 -5.07 16.66
CA ASN A 209 -0.13 -6.07 17.68
C ASN A 209 -0.69 -7.44 17.29
N ASP A 210 -1.85 -7.48 16.63
CA ASP A 210 -2.44 -8.73 16.14
C ASP A 210 -1.61 -9.38 15.03
N ILE A 211 -0.94 -8.60 14.17
CA ILE A 211 -0.06 -9.17 13.12
C ILE A 211 1.32 -9.59 13.64
N LEU A 212 1.73 -9.13 14.82
CA LEU A 212 2.99 -9.56 15.46
C LEU A 212 2.79 -10.75 16.41
N CYS A 213 1.58 -10.92 16.93
CA CYS A 213 1.24 -11.99 17.87
C CYS A 213 0.55 -13.15 17.13
N ASN A 214 1.34 -14.08 16.60
CA ASN A 214 1.01 -15.51 16.40
C ASN A 214 2.25 -16.28 15.96
#